data_AF-A0A8J7U928-F1
#
_entry.id   AF-A0A8J7U928-F1
#
_cell.length_a   1.000
_cell.length_b   1.000
_cell.length_c   1.000
_cell.angle_alpha   90.00
_cell.angle_beta   90.00
_cell.angle_gamma   90.00
#
_symmetry.space_group_name_H-M   'P 1'
#
loop_
_entity.id
_entity.type
_entity.pdbx_description
1 polymer ?
#
loop_
_entity_poly.entity_id
_entity_poly.type
_entity_poly.pdbx_seq_one_letter_code
_entity_poly.pdbx_strand_id
1 'polypeptide(L)'
;MSSDSETSFVIDTEVAPSHYDDLLKFFEQQYIFPHQHRFANVRREEDVLGKALFYTVLGPEGRWHVDVELRAGKPIQVRMNPGGEPPPPDALRLLKEDLVIGVQLFEERV
;
A
#
# COMPACT_ATOMS: atom_id res chain seq x y z
N MET A 1 2.86 -26.31 4.54
CA MET A 1 3.57 -25.44 5.48
C MET A 1 3.55 -24.05 4.84
N SER A 2 2.50 -23.29 5.10
CA SER A 2 2.29 -21.96 4.50
C SER A 2 2.95 -20.94 5.41
N SER A 3 4.15 -20.48 5.05
CA SER A 3 4.74 -19.32 5.71
C SER A 3 4.08 -18.07 5.12
N ASP A 4 2.92 -17.68 5.67
CA ASP A 4 2.43 -16.31 5.61
C ASP A 4 3.54 -15.42 6.17
N SER A 5 4.40 -14.93 5.30
CA SER A 5 5.48 -14.02 5.66
C SER A 5 4.90 -12.61 5.61
N GLU A 6 3.99 -12.33 6.54
CA GLU A 6 3.44 -10.99 6.74
C GLU A 6 4.62 -10.02 6.87
N THR A 7 4.68 -9.05 5.97
CA THR A 7 5.75 -8.06 5.93
C THR A 7 5.18 -6.73 6.33
N SER A 8 5.63 -6.18 7.45
CA SER A 8 5.25 -4.85 7.91
C SER A 8 6.46 -3.92 7.95
N PHE A 9 6.22 -2.66 7.62
CA PHE A 9 7.22 -1.60 7.70
C PHE A 9 6.55 -0.25 7.92
N VAL A 10 7.35 0.74 8.28
CA VAL A 10 6.91 2.13 8.46
C VAL A 10 7.60 3.03 7.44
N ILE A 11 6.93 4.11 7.06
CA ILE A 11 7.47 5.18 6.23
C ILE A 11 7.43 6.45 7.07
N ASP A 12 8.61 6.97 7.41
CA ASP A 12 8.72 8.27 8.06
C ASP A 12 8.23 9.35 7.11
N THR A 13 7.40 10.25 7.62
CA THR A 13 6.72 11.25 6.80
C THR A 13 6.59 12.58 7.52
N GLU A 14 6.69 13.67 6.75
CA GLU A 14 6.39 15.03 7.24
C GLU A 14 4.97 15.49 6.92
N VAL A 15 4.14 14.64 6.30
CA VAL A 15 2.73 14.94 6.01
C VAL A 15 1.96 15.27 7.28
N ALA A 16 1.32 16.44 7.31
CA ALA A 16 0.48 16.84 8.43
C ALA A 16 -0.83 16.04 8.47
N PRO A 17 -1.43 15.82 9.66
CA PRO A 17 -2.69 15.07 9.79
C PRO A 17 -3.85 15.57 8.94
N SER A 18 -3.89 16.88 8.62
CA SER A 18 -4.88 17.48 7.71
C SER A 18 -4.84 16.91 6.30
N HIS A 19 -3.70 16.36 5.87
CA HIS A 19 -3.46 15.83 4.53
C HIS A 19 -3.51 14.30 4.45
N TYR A 20 -3.80 13.59 5.55
CA TYR A 20 -3.85 12.13 5.53
C TYR A 20 -4.90 11.57 4.56
N ASP A 21 -6.08 12.19 4.47
CA ASP A 21 -7.08 11.74 3.49
C ASP A 21 -6.63 12.02 2.05
N ASP A 22 -5.94 13.15 1.84
CA ASP A 22 -5.40 13.54 0.53
C ASP A 22 -4.27 12.61 0.09
N LEU A 23 -3.42 12.16 1.02
CA LEU A 23 -2.38 11.15 0.78
C LEU A 23 -3.00 9.84 0.30
N LEU A 24 -4.03 9.34 0.99
CA LEU A 24 -4.69 8.08 0.60
C LEU A 24 -5.40 8.22 -0.75
N LYS A 25 -6.05 9.37 -1.00
CA LYS A 25 -6.63 9.70 -2.33
C LYS A 25 -5.57 9.78 -3.41
N PHE A 26 -4.39 10.31 -3.11
CA PHE A 26 -3.27 10.38 -4.03
C PHE A 26 -2.84 8.97 -4.47
N PHE A 27 -2.67 8.03 -3.54
CA PHE A 27 -2.37 6.63 -3.89
C PHE A 27 -3.49 5.99 -4.73
N GLU A 28 -4.75 6.18 -4.34
CA GLU A 28 -5.88 5.66 -5.10
C GLU A 28 -5.88 6.19 -6.55
N GLN A 29 -5.69 7.50 -6.74
CA GLN A 29 -5.81 8.15 -8.04
C GLN A 29 -4.57 8.06 -8.93
N GLN A 30 -3.37 8.13 -8.34
CA GLN A 30 -2.11 8.27 -9.09
C GLN A 30 -1.33 6.96 -9.18
N TYR A 31 -1.56 6.02 -8.25
CA TYR A 31 -0.85 4.74 -8.23
C TYR A 31 -1.76 3.58 -8.67
N ILE A 32 -2.99 3.51 -8.13
CA ILE A 32 -3.90 2.38 -8.35
C ILE A 32 -4.70 2.55 -9.65
N PHE A 33 -5.43 3.66 -9.81
CA PHE A 33 -6.33 3.87 -10.95
C PHE A 33 -5.68 3.83 -12.35
N PRO A 34 -4.44 4.30 -12.56
CA PRO A 34 -3.79 4.16 -13.87
C PRO A 34 -3.50 2.70 -14.26
N HIS A 35 -3.60 1.78 -13.30
CA HIS A 35 -3.17 0.39 -13.42
C HIS A 35 -4.20 -0.60 -12.88
N GLN A 36 -5.49 -0.29 -12.98
CA GLN A 36 -6.61 -1.07 -12.39
C GLN A 36 -6.56 -2.58 -12.65
N HIS A 37 -6.03 -3.03 -13.79
CA HIS A 37 -5.90 -4.46 -14.09
C HIS A 37 -4.92 -5.21 -13.16
N ARG A 38 -4.05 -4.50 -12.45
CA ARG A 38 -3.08 -5.05 -11.48
C ARG A 38 -3.57 -4.98 -10.03
N PHE A 39 -4.75 -4.42 -9.79
CA PHE A 39 -5.26 -4.16 -8.45
C PHE A 39 -6.71 -4.63 -8.27
N ALA A 40 -7.06 -5.06 -7.07
CA ALA A 40 -8.41 -5.44 -6.68
C ALA A 40 -8.74 -4.97 -5.26
N ASN A 41 -10.01 -5.11 -4.85
CA ASN A 41 -10.47 -4.89 -3.47
C ASN A 41 -10.11 -3.51 -2.87
N VAL A 42 -10.02 -2.49 -3.71
CA VAL A 42 -9.62 -1.14 -3.32
C VAL A 42 -10.71 -0.52 -2.45
N ARG A 43 -10.38 -0.11 -1.23
CA ARG A 43 -11.29 0.56 -0.31
C ARG A 43 -10.54 1.46 0.67
N ARG A 44 -11.18 2.54 1.10
CA ARG A 44 -10.71 3.38 2.20
C ARG A 44 -11.59 3.16 3.42
N GLU A 45 -10.97 3.08 4.59
CA GLU A 45 -11.66 2.96 5.86
C GLU A 45 -11.12 4.00 6.85
N GLU A 46 -11.97 4.39 7.80
CA GLU A 46 -11.60 5.24 8.92
C GLU A 46 -12.11 4.56 10.20
N ASP A 47 -11.17 4.24 11.10
CA ASP A 47 -11.43 3.56 12.36
C ASP A 47 -10.77 4.31 13.53
N VAL A 48 -10.81 3.70 14.73
CA VAL A 48 -10.18 4.26 15.93
C VAL A 48 -8.66 4.44 15.83
N LEU A 49 -8.01 3.74 14.90
CA LEU A 49 -6.57 3.81 14.62
C LEU A 49 -6.26 4.79 13.47
N GLY A 50 -7.27 5.46 12.90
CA GLY A 50 -7.13 6.48 11.86
C GLY A 50 -7.59 6.03 10.49
N LYS A 51 -7.06 6.70 9.45
CA LYS A 51 -7.47 6.48 8.06
C LYS A 51 -6.56 5.46 7.39
N ALA A 52 -7.14 4.53 6.66
CA ALA A 52 -6.41 3.49 5.95
C ALA A 52 -6.95 3.27 4.53
N LEU A 53 -6.04 2.90 3.63
CA LEU A 53 -6.32 2.44 2.28
C LEU A 53 -5.94 0.95 2.20
N PHE A 54 -6.90 0.14 1.78
CA PHE A 54 -6.73 -1.29 1.55
C PHE A 54 -6.85 -1.57 0.06
N TYR A 55 -5.97 -2.42 -0.46
CA TYR A 55 -6.05 -2.91 -1.83
C TYR A 55 -5.25 -4.20 -1.98
N THR A 56 -5.55 -4.96 -3.01
CA THR A 56 -4.84 -6.19 -3.36
C THR A 56 -4.03 -5.96 -4.64
N VAL A 57 -2.74 -6.26 -4.62
CA VAL A 57 -1.88 -6.33 -5.82
C VAL A 57 -2.00 -7.73 -6.43
N LEU A 58 -2.28 -7.81 -7.73
CA LEU A 58 -2.43 -9.07 -8.45
C LEU A 58 -1.15 -9.42 -9.20
N GLY A 59 -0.62 -10.61 -8.93
CA GLY A 59 0.47 -11.20 -9.70
C GLY A 59 0.03 -11.62 -11.10
N PRO A 60 0.98 -11.92 -12.01
CA PRO A 60 0.67 -12.44 -13.33
C PRO A 60 -0.25 -13.65 -13.27
N GLU A 61 -1.32 -13.62 -14.07
CA GLU A 61 -2.34 -14.67 -14.17
C GLU A 61 -3.10 -14.95 -12.85
N GLY A 62 -2.97 -14.08 -11.84
CA GLY A 62 -3.65 -14.24 -10.55
C GLY A 62 -3.12 -15.39 -9.68
N ARG A 63 -1.93 -15.92 -9.99
CA ARG A 63 -1.33 -17.05 -9.25
C ARG A 63 -0.93 -16.68 -7.81
N TRP A 64 -0.56 -15.43 -7.61
CA TRP A 64 -0.27 -14.85 -6.30
C TRP A 64 -0.89 -13.46 -6.21
N HIS A 65 -1.10 -13.00 -4.99
CA HIS A 65 -1.55 -11.66 -4.70
C HIS A 65 -0.88 -11.14 -3.43
N VAL A 66 -0.95 -9.84 -3.20
CA VAL A 66 -0.49 -9.21 -1.96
C VAL A 66 -1.57 -8.26 -1.50
N ASP A 67 -2.16 -8.55 -0.34
CA ASP A 67 -3.06 -7.62 0.32
C ASP A 67 -2.23 -6.55 1.03
N VAL A 68 -2.52 -5.29 0.76
CA VAL A 68 -1.82 -4.14 1.30
C VAL A 68 -2.78 -3.32 2.16
N GLU A 69 -2.36 -3.04 3.38
CA GLU A 69 -2.93 -2.01 4.25
C GLU A 69 -1.93 -0.85 4.34
N LEU A 70 -2.34 0.32 3.88
CA LEU A 70 -1.62 1.58 4.01
C LEU A 70 -2.37 2.48 4.99
N ARG A 71 -1.84 2.66 6.19
CA ARG A 71 -2.47 3.44 7.25
C ARG A 71 -1.75 4.76 7.43
N ALA A 72 -2.50 5.85 7.23
CA ALA A 72 -1.99 7.20 7.36
C ALA A 72 -1.71 7.53 8.84
N GLY A 73 -0.56 8.13 9.08
CA GLY A 73 -0.04 8.42 10.41
C GLY A 73 1.34 9.06 10.30
N LYS A 74 1.94 9.39 11.44
CA LYS A 74 3.33 9.85 11.51
C LYS A 74 4.07 8.97 12.54
N PRO A 75 4.70 7.86 12.11
CA PRO A 75 4.94 7.45 10.71
C PRO A 75 3.72 6.76 10.06
N ILE A 76 3.74 6.64 8.73
CA ILE A 76 2.79 5.82 7.97
C ILE A 76 3.10 4.35 8.21
N GLN A 77 2.07 3.55 8.43
CA GLN A 77 2.20 2.11 8.66
C GLN A 77 1.77 1.33 7.42
N VAL A 78 2.58 0.37 7.01
CA VAL A 78 2.29 -0.51 5.86
C VAL A 78 2.33 -1.96 6.32
N ARG A 79 1.29 -2.72 5.95
CA ARG A 79 1.27 -4.18 6.05
C ARG A 79 1.05 -4.78 4.69
N MET A 80 1.83 -5.81 4.38
CA MET A 80 1.73 -6.60 3.15
C MET A 80 1.56 -8.06 3.53
N ASN A 81 0.46 -8.65 3.09
CA ASN A 81 0.19 -10.06 3.29
C ASN A 81 0.14 -10.78 1.94
N PRO A 82 1.21 -11.51 1.56
CA PRO A 82 1.20 -12.34 0.35
C PRO A 82 0.22 -13.50 0.48
N GLY A 83 -0.51 -13.81 -0.59
CA GLY A 83 -1.41 -14.95 -0.65
C GLY A 83 -1.34 -15.68 -1.99
N GLY A 84 -1.73 -16.95 -1.98
CA GLY A 84 -1.63 -17.84 -3.15
C GLY A 84 -0.26 -18.52 -3.26
N GLU A 85 0.30 -18.56 -4.47
CA GLU A 85 1.67 -19.01 -4.69
C GLU A 85 2.68 -18.01 -4.10
N PRO A 86 3.91 -18.45 -3.74
CA PRO A 86 4.95 -17.54 -3.32
C PRO A 86 5.23 -16.47 -4.40
N PRO A 87 5.17 -15.17 -4.07
CA PRO A 87 5.50 -14.13 -5.02
C PRO A 87 6.99 -14.19 -5.40
N PRO A 88 7.38 -13.65 -6.58
CA PRO A 88 8.78 -13.50 -6.95
C PRO A 88 9.59 -12.78 -5.86
N PRO A 89 10.87 -13.12 -5.65
CA PRO A 89 11.68 -12.56 -4.57
C PRO A 89 11.70 -11.02 -4.52
N ASP A 90 11.62 -10.37 -5.68
CA ASP A 90 11.66 -8.91 -5.79
C ASP A 90 10.29 -8.24 -5.67
N ALA A 91 9.18 -8.97 -5.75
CA ALA A 91 7.84 -8.36 -5.85
C ALA A 91 7.50 -7.51 -4.61
N LEU A 92 7.75 -8.04 -3.40
CA LEU A 92 7.51 -7.30 -2.16
C LEU A 92 8.50 -6.14 -1.96
N ARG A 93 9.75 -6.31 -2.43
CA ARG A 93 10.78 -5.27 -2.37
C ARG A 93 10.40 -4.09 -3.27
N LEU A 94 10.05 -4.36 -4.52
CA LEU A 94 9.61 -3.35 -5.48
C LEU A 94 8.34 -2.64 -5.01
N LEU A 95 7.36 -3.38 -4.50
CA LEU A 95 6.14 -2.78 -3.94
C LEU A 95 6.45 -1.86 -2.76
N LYS A 96 7.37 -2.26 -1.87
CA LYS A 96 7.84 -1.39 -0.79
C LYS A 96 8.51 -0.12 -1.33
N GLU A 97 9.38 -0.23 -2.31
CA GLU A 97 10.08 0.90 -2.93
C GLU A 97 9.08 1.88 -3.58
N ASP A 98 8.11 1.37 -4.34
CA ASP A 98 7.06 2.16 -4.98
C ASP A 98 6.22 2.94 -3.96
N LEU A 99 5.89 2.32 -2.80
CA LEU A 99 5.15 3.00 -1.74
C LEU A 99 5.95 4.11 -1.07
N VAL A 100 7.23 3.89 -0.81
CA VAL A 100 8.12 4.93 -0.27
C VAL A 100 8.20 6.10 -1.23
N ILE A 101 8.41 5.83 -2.53
CA ILE A 101 8.45 6.88 -3.56
C ILE A 101 7.11 7.62 -3.63
N GLY A 102 5.99 6.92 -3.57
CA GLY A 102 4.66 7.53 -3.60
C GLY A 102 4.42 8.51 -2.44
N VAL A 103 4.85 8.16 -1.22
CA VAL A 103 4.76 9.06 -0.06
C VAL A 103 5.63 10.30 -0.26
N GLN A 104 6.89 10.12 -0.67
CA GLN A 104 7.83 11.23 -0.92
C GLN A 104 7.31 12.19 -2.00
N LEU A 105 6.77 11.65 -3.10
CA LEU A 105 6.19 12.45 -4.18
C LEU A 105 4.96 13.25 -3.73
N PHE A 106 4.20 12.74 -2.76
CA PHE A 106 3.08 13.49 -2.20
C PHE A 106 3.57 14.60 -1.27
N GLU A 107 4.56 14.31 -0.42
CA GLU A 107 5.18 15.31 0.47
C GLU A 107 5.72 16.52 -0.28
N GLU A 108 6.36 16.31 -1.43
CA GLU A 108 6.87 17.40 -2.27
C GLU A 108 5.78 18.31 -2.85
N ARG A 109 4.51 17.88 -2.84
CA ARG A 109 3.38 18.60 -3.46
C ARG A 109 2.52 19.38 -2.49
N VAL A 110 2.65 19.16 -1.17
CA VAL A 110 1.78 19.74 -0.13
C VAL A 110 2.46 20.82 0.70
#